data_AF-A0A1Y1LX25-F1
#
_entry.id   AF-A0A1Y1LX25-F1
#
_cell.length_a   1.000
_cell.length_b   1.000
_cell.length_c   1.000
_cell.angle_alpha   90.00
_cell.angle_beta   90.00
_cell.angle_gamma   90.00
#
_symmetry.space_group_name_H-M   'P 1'
#
loop_
_entity.id
_entity.type
_entity.pdbx_description
1 polymer ?
#
loop_
_entity_poly.entity_id
_entity_poly.type
_entity_poly.pdbx_seq_one_letter_code
_entity_poly.pdbx_strand_id
1 'polypeptide(L)'
;MGRVLPIAAACFLNATGTYLFRNPADSGCLPYGAYLLFLKAVFCLLWNIPSNPHPSCFRSLKKPVREVMEFFVAALMVELLMLDFWCPLQCKFTTFISTIPDHVHDASTLIGIDGTVVADHLDILQSDVVVGASSYGLSLFFLLCAMHSCRVVDLRLLKRGVRVFGKDIEKRIKKYAKRLVSSVHKHGLRHSLQSRKHSSDTHLYLSTDSESN
;
A
#
# COMPACT_ATOMS: atom_id res chain seq x y z
N MET A 1 -1.90 19.06 -5.23
CA MET A 1 -1.51 17.73 -4.72
C MET A 1 -2.64 17.25 -3.82
N GLY A 2 -3.55 16.45 -4.36
CA GLY A 2 -4.81 16.10 -3.68
C GLY A 2 -4.61 15.04 -2.62
N ARG A 3 -4.64 15.45 -1.35
CA ARG A 3 -5.20 14.72 -0.20
C ARG A 3 -4.67 13.30 0.05
N VAL A 4 -3.36 13.20 0.31
CA VAL A 4 -2.69 11.98 0.82
C VAL A 4 -3.22 11.62 2.20
N LEU A 5 -3.56 12.64 2.98
CA LEU A 5 -3.84 12.55 4.41
C LEU A 5 -5.00 11.58 4.75
N PRO A 6 -6.20 11.67 4.13
CA PRO A 6 -7.30 10.75 4.45
C PRO A 6 -6.97 9.29 4.12
N ILE A 7 -6.30 9.03 2.99
CA ILE A 7 -5.94 7.67 2.58
C ILE A 7 -4.83 7.11 3.49
N ALA A 8 -3.83 7.93 3.83
CA ALA A 8 -2.77 7.55 4.76
C ALA A 8 -3.33 7.28 6.16
N ALA A 9 -4.24 8.11 6.65
CA ALA A 9 -4.91 7.89 7.93
C ALA A 9 -5.75 6.61 7.93
N ALA A 10 -6.51 6.35 6.85
CA ALA A 10 -7.29 5.12 6.71
C ALA A 10 -6.40 3.86 6.71
N CYS A 11 -5.27 3.89 5.99
CA CYS A 11 -4.31 2.79 6.00
C CYS A 11 -3.65 2.63 7.38
N PHE A 12 -3.29 3.72 8.04
CA PHE A 12 -2.70 3.68 9.38
C PHE A 12 -3.68 3.07 10.40
N LEU A 13 -4.94 3.49 10.36
CA LEU A 13 -6.00 2.97 11.22
C LEU A 13 -6.18 1.45 11.07
N ASN A 14 -6.20 0.97 9.81
CA ASN A 14 -6.30 -0.45 9.52
C ASN A 14 -5.05 -1.22 10.01
N ALA A 15 -3.85 -0.65 9.81
CA ALA A 15 -2.59 -1.24 10.28
C ALA A 15 -2.52 -1.35 11.81
N THR A 16 -3.15 -0.44 12.55
CA THR A 16 -3.25 -0.54 14.02
C THR A 16 -4.34 -1.50 14.49
N GLY A 17 -5.05 -2.18 13.57
CA GLY A 17 -6.14 -3.10 13.90
C GLY A 17 -7.43 -2.39 14.33
N THR A 18 -7.56 -1.10 14.05
CA THR A 18 -8.76 -0.32 14.38
C THR A 18 -9.64 -0.25 13.14
N TYR A 19 -10.84 -0.81 13.23
CA TYR A 19 -11.82 -0.83 12.16
C TYR A 19 -13.01 0.06 12.52
N LEU A 20 -13.43 0.91 11.60
CA LEU A 20 -14.53 1.87 11.79
C LEU A 20 -15.88 1.27 11.41
N PHE A 21 -15.94 0.47 10.35
CA PHE A 21 -17.19 0.01 9.77
C PHE A 21 -17.44 -1.47 9.97
N ARG A 22 -16.39 -2.30 10.00
CA ARG A 22 -16.53 -3.76 10.10
C ARG A 22 -15.62 -4.37 11.15
N ASN A 23 -16.18 -5.24 11.98
CA ASN A 23 -15.38 -6.05 12.89
C ASN A 23 -14.79 -7.24 12.13
N PRO A 24 -13.47 -7.50 12.24
CA PRO A 24 -12.90 -8.74 11.73
C PRO A 24 -13.44 -9.90 12.57
N ALA A 25 -14.27 -10.75 11.97
CA ALA A 25 -14.59 -12.05 12.56
C ALA A 25 -13.36 -12.93 12.42
N ASP A 26 -12.68 -13.22 13.54
CA ASP A 26 -11.56 -14.16 13.70
C ASP A 26 -10.76 -14.42 12.41
N SER A 27 -10.23 -13.33 11.83
CA SER A 27 -9.32 -13.44 10.70
C SER A 27 -8.06 -14.10 11.25
N GLY A 28 -7.89 -15.39 10.95
CA GLY A 28 -6.79 -16.22 11.41
C GLY A 28 -5.42 -15.53 11.26
N CYS A 29 -4.43 -16.02 12.00
CA CYS A 29 -3.09 -15.44 12.11
C CYS A 29 -2.42 -15.28 10.72
N LEU A 30 -2.68 -14.15 10.06
CA LEU A 30 -2.07 -13.82 8.77
C LEU A 30 -0.67 -13.28 9.05
N PRO A 31 0.34 -13.64 8.24
CA PRO A 31 1.68 -13.05 8.37
C PRO A 31 1.58 -11.54 8.18
N TYR A 32 1.77 -10.81 9.28
CA TYR A 32 1.56 -9.36 9.37
C TYR A 32 2.36 -8.59 8.31
N GLY A 33 3.55 -9.07 7.94
CA GLY A 33 4.35 -8.47 6.88
C GLY A 33 3.69 -8.56 5.48
N ALA A 34 3.04 -9.67 5.15
CA ALA A 34 2.32 -9.82 3.88
C ALA A 34 1.10 -8.90 3.83
N TYR A 35 0.40 -8.77 4.95
CA TYR A 35 -0.71 -7.84 5.14
C TYR A 35 -0.26 -6.38 4.92
N LEU A 36 0.86 -5.95 5.51
CA LEU A 36 1.39 -4.59 5.31
C LEU A 36 1.81 -4.32 3.87
N LEU A 37 2.40 -5.29 3.18
CA LEU A 37 2.77 -5.16 1.77
C LEU A 37 1.53 -4.98 0.89
N PHE A 38 0.47 -5.73 1.15
CA PHE A 38 -0.79 -5.58 0.43
C PHE A 38 -1.46 -4.24 0.75
N LEU A 39 -1.48 -3.81 2.01
CA LEU A 39 -2.00 -2.49 2.41
C LEU A 39 -1.25 -1.34 1.72
N LYS A 40 0.06 -1.49 1.53
CA LYS A 40 0.86 -0.55 0.73
C LYS A 40 0.44 -0.55 -0.75
N ALA A 41 0.11 -1.71 -1.32
CA ALA A 41 -0.43 -1.80 -2.68
C ALA A 41 -1.76 -1.06 -2.80
N VAL A 42 -2.67 -1.26 -1.83
CA VAL A 42 -3.96 -0.56 -1.74
C VAL A 42 -3.75 0.95 -1.63
N PHE A 43 -2.82 1.41 -0.78
CA PHE A 43 -2.46 2.82 -0.70
C PHE A 43 -2.01 3.37 -2.05
N CYS A 44 -1.10 2.68 -2.74
CA CYS A 44 -0.63 3.10 -4.06
C CYS A 44 -1.76 3.16 -5.10
N LEU A 45 -2.69 2.21 -5.04
CA LEU A 45 -3.83 2.13 -5.94
C LEU A 45 -4.81 3.28 -5.69
N LEU A 46 -5.27 3.46 -4.45
CA LEU A 46 -6.18 4.53 -4.06
C LEU A 46 -5.59 5.93 -4.29
N TRP A 47 -4.27 6.07 -4.14
CA TRP A 47 -3.55 7.33 -4.40
C TRP A 47 -3.52 7.72 -5.88
N ASN A 48 -3.46 6.74 -6.79
CA ASN A 48 -3.22 6.98 -8.21
C ASN A 48 -4.43 6.74 -9.11
N ILE A 49 -5.56 6.22 -8.59
CA ILE A 49 -6.79 6.13 -9.38
C ILE A 49 -7.17 7.56 -9.80
N PRO A 50 -7.24 7.85 -11.12
CA PRO A 50 -7.49 9.21 -11.64
C PRO A 50 -8.89 9.73 -11.28
N SER A 51 -9.77 8.83 -10.86
CA SER A 51 -11.05 9.13 -10.26
C SER A 51 -10.83 9.29 -8.77
N ASN A 52 -10.85 10.54 -8.30
CA ASN A 52 -11.21 10.87 -6.92
C ASN A 52 -12.27 9.83 -6.49
N PRO A 53 -12.03 8.93 -5.51
CA PRO A 53 -12.95 7.84 -5.16
C PRO A 53 -14.27 8.34 -4.54
N HIS A 54 -14.52 9.64 -4.68
CA HIS A 54 -15.58 10.39 -4.08
C HIS A 54 -16.62 10.67 -5.17
N PRO A 55 -17.89 10.29 -4.96
CA PRO A 55 -18.96 10.69 -5.86
C PRO A 55 -18.94 12.20 -6.05
N SER A 56 -19.25 12.65 -7.26
CA SER A 56 -19.29 14.07 -7.66
C SER A 56 -20.08 14.94 -6.68
N CYS A 57 -21.08 14.34 -6.01
CA CYS A 57 -21.89 14.90 -4.94
C CYS A 57 -21.10 15.54 -3.79
N PHE A 58 -19.91 15.03 -3.44
CA PHE A 58 -19.10 15.56 -2.33
C PHE A 58 -18.19 16.73 -2.72
N ARG A 59 -18.14 17.10 -4.01
CA ARG A 59 -17.31 18.22 -4.46
C ARG A 59 -17.85 19.58 -4.00
N SER A 60 -19.16 19.70 -3.73
CA SER A 60 -19.80 20.94 -3.28
C SER A 60 -19.64 21.22 -1.78
N LEU A 61 -19.16 20.24 -1.00
CA LEU A 61 -19.03 20.37 0.45
C LEU A 61 -17.89 21.32 0.87
N LYS A 62 -18.10 22.04 1.98
CA LYS A 62 -17.08 22.87 2.62
C LYS A 62 -15.86 22.00 3.00
N LYS A 63 -14.66 22.60 2.93
CA LYS A 63 -13.36 21.93 3.05
C LYS A 63 -13.24 20.92 4.22
N PRO A 64 -13.62 21.23 5.48
CA PRO A 64 -13.44 20.28 6.58
C PRO A 64 -14.38 19.06 6.48
N VAL A 65 -15.66 19.30 6.16
CA VAL A 65 -16.66 18.22 6.00
C VAL A 65 -16.26 17.28 4.87
N ARG A 66 -15.74 17.86 3.79
CA ARG A 66 -15.25 17.09 2.65
C ARG A 66 -14.07 16.20 3.04
N GLU A 67 -13.07 16.70 3.76
CA GLU A 67 -11.91 15.89 4.19
C GLU A 67 -12.32 14.73 5.11
N VAL A 68 -13.29 14.95 6.00
CA VAL A 68 -13.84 13.90 6.87
C VAL A 68 -14.58 12.82 6.06
N MET A 69 -15.44 13.22 5.13
CA MET A 69 -16.14 12.27 4.25
C MET A 69 -15.16 11.47 3.38
N GLU A 70 -14.09 12.10 2.91
CA GLU A 70 -13.05 11.43 2.14
C GLU A 70 -12.28 10.41 2.97
N PHE A 71 -12.02 10.71 4.24
CA PHE A 71 -11.45 9.75 5.19
C PHE A 71 -12.39 8.55 5.39
N PHE A 72 -13.68 8.77 5.64
CA PHE A 72 -14.63 7.67 5.82
C PHE A 72 -14.76 6.79 4.57
N VAL A 73 -14.82 7.38 3.39
CA VAL A 73 -14.84 6.63 2.13
C VAL A 73 -13.54 5.84 1.93
N ALA A 74 -12.38 6.44 2.25
CA ALA A 74 -11.10 5.74 2.15
C ALA A 74 -11.01 4.60 3.17
N ALA A 75 -11.43 4.80 4.42
CA ALA A 75 -11.46 3.79 5.46
C ALA A 75 -12.39 2.62 5.06
N LEU A 76 -13.59 2.91 4.55
CA LEU A 76 -14.50 1.88 4.05
C LEU A 76 -13.87 1.07 2.90
N MET A 77 -13.25 1.74 1.92
CA MET A 77 -12.61 1.06 0.79
C MET A 77 -11.43 0.18 1.22
N VAL A 78 -10.60 0.67 2.15
CA VAL A 78 -9.50 -0.11 2.73
C VAL A 78 -10.07 -1.31 3.48
N GLU A 79 -11.05 -1.12 4.36
CA GLU A 79 -11.66 -2.22 5.13
C GLU A 79 -12.28 -3.29 4.21
N LEU A 80 -13.00 -2.90 3.17
CA LEU A 80 -13.54 -3.83 2.17
C LEU A 80 -12.44 -4.60 1.45
N LEU A 81 -11.40 -3.92 0.96
CA LEU A 81 -10.28 -4.57 0.27
C LEU A 81 -9.48 -5.51 1.18
N MET A 82 -9.33 -5.16 2.46
CA MET A 82 -8.61 -6.00 3.40
C MET A 82 -9.45 -7.21 3.84
N LEU A 83 -10.69 -6.98 4.29
CA LEU A 83 -11.51 -8.03 4.90
C LEU A 83 -12.22 -8.92 3.88
N ASP A 84 -12.75 -8.36 2.78
CA ASP A 84 -13.54 -9.16 1.82
C ASP A 84 -12.67 -9.72 0.69
N PHE A 85 -11.57 -9.05 0.36
CA PHE A 85 -10.71 -9.47 -0.74
C PHE A 85 -9.42 -10.11 -0.25
N TRP A 86 -8.60 -9.41 0.53
CA TRP A 86 -7.27 -9.88 0.89
C TRP A 86 -7.29 -11.10 1.81
N CYS A 87 -7.98 -11.02 2.96
CA CYS A 87 -7.99 -12.11 3.92
C CYS A 87 -8.52 -13.42 3.32
N PRO A 88 -9.68 -13.46 2.63
CA PRO A 88 -10.20 -14.69 2.03
C PRO A 88 -9.31 -15.21 0.90
N LEU A 89 -8.73 -14.31 0.09
CA LEU A 89 -7.81 -14.69 -0.98
C LEU A 89 -6.55 -15.32 -0.41
N GLN A 90 -5.95 -14.70 0.60
CA GLN A 90 -4.73 -15.20 1.21
C GLN A 90 -4.98 -16.57 1.85
N CYS A 91 -6.06 -16.74 2.61
CA CYS A 91 -6.42 -18.05 3.19
C CYS A 91 -6.58 -19.13 2.11
N LYS A 92 -7.36 -18.84 1.04
CA LYS A 92 -7.55 -19.79 -0.06
C LYS A 92 -6.23 -20.11 -0.77
N PHE A 93 -5.38 -19.11 -0.96
CA PHE A 93 -4.09 -19.29 -1.61
C PHE A 93 -3.14 -20.14 -0.77
N THR A 94 -3.05 -19.89 0.54
CA THR A 94 -2.22 -20.69 1.45
C THR A 94 -2.71 -22.14 1.53
N THR A 95 -4.03 -22.36 1.60
CA THR A 95 -4.62 -23.70 1.57
C THR A 95 -4.38 -24.40 0.24
N PHE A 96 -4.43 -23.67 -0.88
CA PHE A 96 -4.09 -24.22 -2.18
C PHE A 96 -2.62 -24.67 -2.22
N ILE A 97 -1.67 -23.85 -1.75
CA ILE A 97 -0.25 -24.22 -1.74
C ILE A 97 0.00 -25.48 -0.90
N SER A 98 -0.64 -25.60 0.27
CA SER A 98 -0.46 -26.76 1.15
C SER A 98 -1.09 -28.05 0.61
N THR A 99 -2.06 -27.97 -0.31
CA THR A 99 -2.75 -29.14 -0.91
C THR A 99 -2.13 -29.61 -2.22
N ILE A 100 -1.14 -28.89 -2.76
CA ILE A 100 -0.40 -29.30 -3.97
C ILE A 100 0.24 -30.70 -3.83
N PRO A 101 0.91 -31.05 -2.71
CA PRO A 101 1.55 -32.36 -2.57
C PRO A 101 0.53 -33.50 -2.66
N ASP A 102 -0.62 -33.35 -1.99
CA ASP A 102 -1.72 -34.32 -2.01
C ASP A 102 -2.25 -34.53 -3.43
N HIS A 103 -2.48 -33.44 -4.19
CA HIS A 103 -2.94 -33.53 -5.57
C HIS A 103 -1.92 -34.19 -6.51
N VAL A 104 -0.62 -33.98 -6.28
CA VAL A 104 0.44 -34.64 -7.07
C VAL A 104 0.53 -36.12 -6.71
N HIS A 105 0.37 -36.46 -5.43
CA HIS A 105 0.32 -37.84 -4.99
C HIS A 105 -0.88 -38.60 -5.60
N ASP A 106 -2.08 -38.02 -5.56
CA ASP A 106 -3.30 -38.57 -6.17
C ASP A 106 -3.17 -38.74 -7.70
N ALA A 107 -2.55 -37.77 -8.38
CA ALA A 107 -2.31 -37.86 -9.81
C ALA A 107 -1.26 -38.96 -10.15
N SER A 108 -0.23 -39.10 -9.33
CA SER A 108 0.82 -40.10 -9.55
C SER A 108 0.30 -41.54 -9.38
N THR A 109 -0.52 -41.76 -8.36
CA THR A 109 -1.18 -43.04 -8.09
C THR A 109 -2.18 -43.41 -9.18
N LEU A 110 -2.92 -42.43 -9.73
CA LEU A 110 -3.81 -42.63 -10.87
C LEU A 110 -3.07 -43.11 -12.15
N ILE A 111 -1.84 -42.62 -12.37
CA ILE A 111 -1.03 -42.94 -13.55
C ILE A 111 -0.21 -44.25 -13.33
N GLY A 112 -0.26 -44.82 -12.13
CA GLY A 112 0.46 -46.06 -11.80
C GLY A 112 1.98 -45.89 -11.69
N ILE A 113 2.45 -44.65 -11.48
CA ILE A 113 3.87 -44.35 -11.25
C ILE A 113 4.06 -44.22 -9.74
N ASP A 114 5.13 -44.83 -9.22
CA ASP A 114 5.52 -44.70 -7.82
C ASP A 114 6.04 -43.27 -7.57
N GLY A 115 5.11 -42.36 -7.30
CA GLY A 115 5.36 -40.92 -7.10
C GLY A 115 5.85 -40.57 -5.70
N THR A 116 6.12 -41.56 -4.86
CA THR A 116 6.53 -41.41 -3.45
C THR A 116 7.72 -40.46 -3.29
N VAL A 117 8.76 -40.58 -4.13
CA VAL A 117 9.93 -39.69 -4.09
C VAL A 117 9.60 -38.24 -4.47
N VAL A 118 8.66 -38.04 -5.39
CA VAL A 118 8.25 -36.69 -5.83
C VAL A 118 7.33 -36.04 -4.80
N ALA A 119 6.44 -36.81 -4.19
CA ALA A 119 5.56 -36.37 -3.11
C ALA A 119 6.37 -35.99 -1.86
N ASP A 120 7.34 -36.82 -1.44
CA ASP A 120 8.22 -36.53 -0.29
C ASP A 120 9.01 -35.23 -0.45
N HIS A 121 9.44 -34.91 -1.69
CA HIS A 121 10.09 -33.63 -1.97
C HIS A 121 9.11 -32.44 -1.98
N LEU A 122 7.84 -32.68 -2.27
CA LEU A 122 6.80 -31.68 -2.29
C LEU A 122 6.21 -31.40 -0.90
N ASP A 123 6.38 -32.28 0.09
CA ASP A 123 5.97 -32.05 1.48
C ASP A 123 6.60 -30.78 2.09
N ILE A 124 7.73 -30.33 1.54
CA ILE A 124 8.34 -29.03 1.88
C ILE A 124 7.35 -27.87 1.65
N LEU A 125 6.40 -27.99 0.71
CA LEU A 125 5.35 -26.98 0.45
C LEU A 125 4.34 -26.87 1.58
N GLN A 126 4.18 -27.91 2.42
CA GLN A 126 3.33 -27.85 3.61
C GLN A 126 4.00 -27.12 4.78
N SER A 127 5.31 -26.83 4.69
CA SER A 127 6.02 -26.08 5.72
C SER A 127 5.49 -24.66 5.86
N ASP A 128 5.30 -24.22 7.12
CA ASP A 128 4.93 -22.84 7.48
C ASP A 128 5.82 -21.77 6.81
N VAL A 129 7.10 -22.10 6.57
CA VAL A 129 8.05 -21.20 5.91
C VAL A 129 7.66 -20.96 4.46
N VAL A 130 7.26 -22.01 3.73
CA VAL A 130 6.87 -21.91 2.32
C VAL A 130 5.48 -21.29 2.18
N VAL A 131 4.55 -21.62 3.07
CA VAL A 131 3.23 -20.98 3.14
C VAL A 131 3.36 -19.49 3.46
N GLY A 132 4.26 -19.12 4.37
CA GLY A 132 4.61 -17.73 4.65
C GLY A 132 5.24 -17.04 3.44
N ALA A 133 6.27 -17.63 2.84
CA ALA A 133 6.97 -17.07 1.68
C ALA A 133 6.03 -16.87 0.47
N SER A 134 5.13 -17.82 0.23
CA SER A 134 4.14 -17.74 -0.85
C SER A 134 3.12 -16.61 -0.58
N SER A 135 2.71 -16.40 0.67
CA SER A 135 1.91 -15.23 1.06
C SER A 135 2.62 -13.89 0.78
N TYR A 136 3.91 -13.79 1.12
CA TYR A 136 4.72 -12.60 0.78
C TYR A 136 4.83 -12.40 -0.72
N GLY A 137 5.03 -13.50 -1.48
CA GLY A 137 5.06 -13.50 -2.93
C GLY A 137 3.76 -12.96 -3.53
N LEU A 138 2.61 -13.39 -3.00
CA LEU A 138 1.29 -12.93 -3.43
C LEU A 138 1.11 -11.42 -3.17
N SER A 139 1.45 -10.93 -1.97
CA SER A 139 1.39 -9.49 -1.66
C SER A 139 2.30 -8.66 -2.55
N LEU A 140 3.52 -9.16 -2.80
CA LEU A 140 4.49 -8.48 -3.66
C LEU A 140 4.01 -8.43 -5.12
N PHE A 141 3.38 -9.50 -5.60
CA PHE A 141 2.75 -9.53 -6.91
C PHE A 141 1.67 -8.45 -7.03
N PHE A 142 0.77 -8.34 -6.06
CA PHE A 142 -0.24 -7.28 -6.03
C PHE A 142 0.37 -5.88 -5.97
N LEU A 143 1.43 -5.69 -5.19
CA LEU A 143 2.15 -4.42 -5.15
C LEU A 143 2.73 -4.05 -6.52
N LEU A 144 3.33 -5.01 -7.22
CA LEU A 144 3.85 -4.80 -8.57
C LEU A 144 2.73 -4.49 -9.57
N CYS A 145 1.61 -5.21 -9.50
CA CYS A 145 0.42 -4.95 -10.32
C CYS A 145 -0.18 -3.57 -10.05
N ALA A 146 -0.27 -3.16 -8.78
CA ALA A 146 -0.73 -1.83 -8.39
C ALA A 146 0.23 -0.76 -8.95
N MET A 147 1.53 -0.91 -8.73
CA MET A 147 2.54 0.00 -9.29
C MET A 147 2.51 0.05 -10.83
N HIS A 148 2.19 -1.07 -11.49
CA HIS A 148 2.01 -1.11 -12.93
C HIS A 148 0.79 -0.32 -13.40
N SER A 149 -0.35 -0.56 -12.74
CA SER A 149 -1.61 0.12 -13.03
C SER A 149 -1.51 1.62 -12.82
N CYS A 150 -0.70 2.04 -11.83
CA CYS A 150 -0.39 3.43 -11.54
C CYS A 150 0.62 4.06 -12.51
N ARG A 151 1.07 3.34 -13.55
CA ARG A 151 2.14 3.72 -14.48
C ARG A 151 3.47 4.11 -13.81
N VAL A 152 3.65 3.72 -12.54
CA VAL A 152 4.90 3.91 -11.81
C VAL A 152 5.94 2.89 -12.32
N VAL A 153 5.49 1.68 -12.64
CA VAL A 153 6.28 0.58 -13.19
C VAL A 153 5.66 0.13 -14.52
N ASP A 154 6.45 -0.30 -15.48
CA ASP A 154 5.93 -0.84 -16.74
C ASP A 154 6.29 -2.33 -16.87
N LEU A 155 5.34 -3.22 -16.56
CA LEU A 155 5.51 -4.67 -16.68
C LEU A 155 5.74 -5.10 -18.14
N ARG A 156 5.46 -4.24 -19.13
CA ARG A 156 5.77 -4.52 -20.54
C ARG A 156 7.28 -4.61 -20.79
N LEU A 157 8.10 -3.99 -19.94
CA LEU A 157 9.57 -4.12 -19.98
C LEU A 157 10.06 -5.51 -19.56
N LEU A 158 9.23 -6.31 -18.87
CA LEU A 158 9.57 -7.68 -18.52
C LEU A 158 9.79 -8.56 -19.77
N LYS A 159 9.15 -8.22 -20.92
CA LYS A 159 9.42 -8.82 -22.23
C LYS A 159 10.88 -8.67 -22.69
N ARG A 160 11.60 -7.67 -22.18
CA ARG A 160 13.03 -7.43 -22.46
C ARG A 160 13.97 -8.04 -21.43
N GLY A 161 13.44 -8.78 -20.44
CA GLY A 161 14.20 -9.52 -19.44
C GLY A 161 14.14 -8.93 -18.02
N VAL A 162 14.17 -9.83 -17.03
CA VAL A 162 14.00 -9.53 -15.60
C VAL A 162 15.06 -8.55 -15.07
N ARG A 163 16.31 -8.67 -15.54
CA ARG A 163 17.42 -7.77 -15.15
C ARG A 163 17.22 -6.33 -15.61
N VAL A 164 16.63 -6.14 -16.80
CA VAL A 164 16.35 -4.80 -17.36
C VAL A 164 15.18 -4.16 -16.62
N PHE A 165 14.16 -4.96 -16.33
CA PHE A 165 13.01 -4.55 -15.52
C PHE A 165 13.40 -4.13 -14.10
N GLY A 166 14.23 -4.92 -13.42
CA GLY A 166 14.74 -4.60 -12.08
C GLY A 166 15.52 -3.28 -12.04
N LYS A 167 16.40 -3.04 -13.01
CA LYS A 167 17.15 -1.78 -13.11
C LYS A 167 16.25 -0.57 -13.38
N ASP A 168 15.19 -0.70 -14.17
CA ASP A 168 14.25 0.40 -14.42
C ASP A 168 13.41 0.71 -13.17
N ILE A 169 12.97 -0.31 -12.43
CA ILE A 169 12.32 -0.14 -11.14
C ILE A 169 13.22 0.61 -10.17
N GLU A 170 14.47 0.18 -10.00
CA GLU A 170 15.41 0.83 -9.09
C GLU A 170 15.64 2.30 -9.47
N LYS A 171 15.80 2.58 -10.78
CA LYS A 171 16.01 3.92 -11.29
C LYS A 171 14.79 4.82 -11.07
N ARG A 172 13.58 4.29 -11.26
CA ARG A 172 12.32 5.02 -11.02
C ARG A 172 12.06 5.25 -9.54
N ILE A 173 12.31 4.26 -8.68
CA ILE A 173 12.22 4.39 -7.21
C ILE A 173 13.22 5.44 -6.72
N LYS A 174 14.49 5.37 -7.14
CA LYS A 174 15.50 6.40 -6.80
C LYS A 174 15.09 7.79 -7.26
N LYS A 175 14.52 7.91 -8.47
CA LYS A 175 14.02 9.19 -9.00
C LYS A 175 12.81 9.71 -8.20
N TYR A 176 11.91 8.82 -7.77
CA TYR A 176 10.74 9.16 -6.96
C TYR A 176 11.13 9.58 -5.54
N ALA A 177 12.03 8.83 -4.89
CA ALA A 177 12.61 9.16 -3.59
C ALA A 177 13.35 10.51 -3.62
N LYS A 178 14.16 10.75 -4.66
CA LYS A 178 14.87 12.04 -4.85
C LYS A 178 13.90 13.21 -5.01
N ARG A 179 12.78 13.03 -5.70
CA ARG A 179 11.72 14.05 -5.84
C ARG A 179 11.03 14.33 -4.51
N LEU A 180 10.67 13.29 -3.75
CA LEU A 180 10.06 13.41 -2.42
C LEU A 180 10.96 14.19 -1.45
N VAL A 181 12.24 13.82 -1.36
CA VAL A 181 13.22 14.53 -0.52
C VAL A 181 13.38 15.99 -0.97
N SER A 182 13.45 16.24 -2.29
CA SER A 182 13.56 17.62 -2.80
C SER A 182 12.31 18.47 -2.56
N SER A 183 11.12 17.87 -2.57
CA SER A 183 9.85 18.55 -2.29
C SER A 183 9.69 18.87 -0.81
N VAL A 184 10.10 17.98 0.09
CA VAL A 184 10.14 18.23 1.54
C VAL A 184 11.14 19.34 1.87
N HIS A 185 12.32 19.32 1.26
CA HIS A 185 13.34 20.35 1.45
C HIS A 185 12.88 21.74 0.97
N LYS A 186 12.18 21.81 -0.17
CA LYS A 186 11.57 23.06 -0.67
C LYS A 186 10.43 23.58 0.21
N HIS A 187 9.64 22.70 0.82
CA HIS A 187 8.58 23.11 1.74
C HIS A 187 9.13 23.58 3.10
N GLY A 188 10.20 22.94 3.60
CA GLY A 188 10.93 23.38 4.79
C GLY A 188 11.59 24.75 4.60
N LEU A 189 12.21 25.00 3.44
CA LEU A 189 12.79 26.30 3.12
C LEU A 189 11.74 27.41 2.96
N ARG A 190 10.56 27.09 2.41
CA ARG A 190 9.47 28.08 2.31
C ARG A 190 8.91 28.45 3.68
N HIS A 191 8.75 27.49 4.60
CA HIS A 191 8.32 27.78 5.97
C HIS A 191 9.36 28.59 6.77
N SER A 192 10.66 28.31 6.59
CA SER A 192 11.70 29.08 7.27
C SER A 192 11.81 30.52 6.74
N LEU A 193 11.62 30.72 5.43
CA LEU A 193 11.59 32.06 4.82
C LEU A 193 10.33 32.86 5.21
N GLN A 194 9.18 32.21 5.36
CA GLN A 194 7.94 32.87 5.80
C GLN A 194 7.99 33.23 7.29
N SER A 195 8.58 32.37 8.14
CA SER A 195 8.82 32.67 9.55
C SER A 195 9.81 33.82 9.76
N ARG A 196 10.82 33.95 8.88
CA ARG A 196 11.77 35.07 8.93
C ARG A 196 11.13 36.40 8.53
N LYS A 197 10.24 36.39 7.51
CA LYS A 197 9.48 37.59 7.12
C LYS A 197 8.53 38.06 8.21
N HIS A 198 7.82 37.14 8.88
CA HIS A 198 6.92 37.52 9.97
C HIS A 198 7.67 38.06 11.20
N SER A 199 8.87 37.55 11.49
CA SER A 199 9.73 38.06 12.56
C SER A 199 10.33 39.43 12.25
N SER A 200 10.60 39.76 10.98
CA SER A 200 11.07 41.08 10.58
C SER A 200 9.97 42.14 10.56
N ASP A 201 8.73 41.78 10.21
CA ASP A 201 7.59 42.71 10.23
C ASP A 201 7.12 43.03 11.66
N THR A 202 7.34 42.12 12.62
CA THR A 202 6.98 42.35 14.04
C THR A 202 7.96 43.31 14.74
N HIS A 203 9.21 43.44 14.26
CA HIS A 203 10.19 44.37 14.81
C HIS A 203 10.07 45.80 14.25
N LEU A 204 9.41 46.00 13.12
CA LEU A 204 9.23 47.33 12.50
C LEU A 204 8.04 48.11 13.06
N TYR A 205 7.11 47.45 13.75
CA TYR A 205 5.96 48.10 14.40
C TYR A 205 6.19 48.50 15.87
N LEU A 206 7.33 48.15 16.47
CA LEU A 206 7.64 48.43 17.88
C LEU A 206 8.67 49.55 18.09
N SER A 207 9.10 50.24 17.03
CA SER A 207 10.14 51.28 17.10
C SER A 207 9.68 52.67 16.67
N THR A 208 8.38 52.94 16.60
CA THR A 208 7.85 54.27 16.22
C THR A 208 6.96 54.96 17.26
N ASP A 209 6.76 54.39 18.45
CA ASP A 209 5.91 55.01 19.50
C ASP A 209 6.70 55.37 20.78
N SER A 210 7.83 56.07 20.65
CA SER A 210 8.52 56.63 21.81
C SER A 210 9.23 57.96 21.52
N GLU A 211 8.57 58.88 20.83
CA GLU A 211 8.91 60.31 20.83
C GLU A 211 7.63 61.15 20.70
N SER A 212 6.86 61.28 21.79
CA SER A 212 6.11 62.51 22.10
C SER A 212 5.38 62.41 23.44
N ASN A 213 5.70 63.36 24.32
CA ASN A 213 5.13 63.75 25.63
C ASN A 213 5.87 63.26 26.87
#